data_AF-E3EKW8-F1
#
_entry.id   AF-E3EKW8-F1
#
_cell.length_a   1.000
_cell.length_b   1.000
_cell.length_c   1.000
_cell.angle_alpha   90.00
_cell.angle_beta   90.00
_cell.angle_gamma   90.00
#
_symmetry.space_group_name_H-M   'P 1'
#
loop_
_entity.id
_entity.type
_entity.pdbx_description
1 polymer ?
#
loop_
_entity_poly.entity_id
_entity_poly.type
_entity_poly.pdbx_seq_one_letter_code
_entity_poly.pdbx_strand_id
1 'polypeptide(L)'
;MLKSAIKRSGMSLTEIEAALRKLDVKTNRSYLSKLQNGNIEPAGDKINIAISSVLHIDSIEFRTLAYLEKIPTEIIEQIKKS
;
A
#
# COMPACT_ATOMS: atom_id res chain seq x y z
N MET A 1 6.39 -1.15 -5.16
CA MET A 1 6.86 -0.63 -3.85
C MET A 1 6.53 -1.55 -2.67
N LEU A 2 5.26 -1.97 -2.51
CA LEU A 2 4.83 -2.75 -1.32
C LEU A 2 5.63 -4.06 -1.13
N LYS A 3 5.78 -4.88 -2.17
CA LYS A 3 6.54 -6.14 -2.11
C LYS A 3 7.98 -5.96 -1.63
N SER A 4 8.66 -4.88 -2.06
CA SER A 4 10.03 -4.60 -1.62
C SER A 4 10.08 -4.07 -0.18
N ALA A 5 9.10 -3.27 0.24
CA ALA A 5 8.96 -2.85 1.64
C ALA A 5 8.76 -4.05 2.59
N ILE A 6 7.89 -4.98 2.23
CA ILE A 6 7.69 -6.23 3.00
C ILE A 6 8.99 -7.02 3.09
N LYS A 7 9.68 -7.23 1.97
CA LYS A 7 10.97 -7.93 1.97
C LYS A 7 12.02 -7.27 2.87
N ARG A 8 12.11 -5.94 2.88
CA ARG A 8 13.05 -5.19 3.73
C ARG A 8 12.69 -5.23 5.20
N SER A 9 11.40 -5.25 5.53
CA SER A 9 10.92 -5.34 6.91
C SER A 9 11.27 -6.69 7.58
N GLY A 10 11.52 -7.74 6.79
CA GLY A 10 11.70 -9.10 7.29
C GLY A 10 10.40 -9.76 7.78
N MET A 11 9.27 -9.05 7.74
CA MET A 11 7.98 -9.56 8.21
C MET A 11 7.32 -10.47 7.17
N SER A 12 6.69 -11.53 7.66
CA SER A 12 5.74 -12.33 6.90
C SER A 12 4.40 -11.58 6.74
N LEU A 13 3.61 -11.97 5.74
CA LEU A 13 2.27 -11.43 5.55
C LEU A 13 1.33 -11.68 6.75
N THR A 14 1.54 -12.77 7.48
CA THR A 14 0.76 -13.10 8.68
C THR A 14 1.11 -12.16 9.84
N GLU A 15 2.40 -11.81 10.00
CA GLU A 15 2.83 -10.84 11.01
C GLU A 15 2.33 -9.43 10.67
N ILE A 16 2.35 -9.06 9.38
CA ILE A 16 1.78 -7.79 8.92
C ILE A 16 0.28 -7.75 9.19
N GLU A 17 -0.45 -8.83 8.89
CA GLU A 17 -1.88 -8.94 9.22
C GLU A 17 -2.12 -8.75 10.73
N ALA A 18 -1.33 -9.42 11.57
CA ALA A 18 -1.44 -9.28 13.02
C ALA A 18 -1.14 -7.85 13.50
N ALA A 19 -0.15 -7.18 12.91
CA ALA A 19 0.18 -5.78 13.23
C ALA A 19 -0.93 -4.82 12.80
N LEU A 20 -1.52 -5.01 11.60
CA LEU A 20 -2.65 -4.21 11.12
C LEU A 20 -3.90 -4.38 11.98
N ARG A 21 -4.15 -5.59 12.49
CA ARG A 21 -5.25 -5.84 13.44
C ARG A 21 -5.12 -5.03 14.73
N LYS A 22 -3.90 -4.79 15.21
CA LYS A 22 -3.65 -3.93 16.39
C LYS A 22 -3.99 -2.46 16.14
N LEU A 23 -4.04 -2.04 14.87
CA LEU A 23 -4.43 -0.69 14.43
C LEU A 23 -5.91 -0.59 14.02
N ASP A 24 -6.75 -1.57 14.41
CA ASP A 24 -8.15 -1.67 13.99
C ASP A 24 -8.33 -1.68 12.45
N VAL A 25 -7.34 -2.26 11.76
CA VAL A 25 -7.40 -2.50 10.32
C VAL A 25 -7.58 -4.00 10.08
N LYS A 26 -8.83 -4.40 9.84
CA LYS A 26 -9.19 -5.80 9.54
C LYS A 26 -8.81 -6.13 8.10
N THR A 27 -7.73 -6.88 7.92
CA THR A 27 -7.32 -7.46 6.63
C THR A 27 -7.03 -8.94 6.81
N ASN A 28 -6.67 -9.63 5.73
CA ASN A 28 -6.17 -11.00 5.79
C ASN A 28 -4.94 -11.19 4.88
N ARG A 29 -4.17 -12.25 5.14
CA ARG A 29 -2.99 -12.64 4.35
C ARG A 29 -3.25 -12.71 2.84
N SER A 30 -4.42 -13.19 2.43
CA SER A 30 -4.79 -13.32 1.01
C SER A 30 -4.95 -11.95 0.35
N TYR A 31 -5.63 -11.02 1.02
CA TYR A 31 -5.75 -9.63 0.60
C TYR A 31 -4.39 -8.95 0.46
N LEU A 32 -3.53 -9.06 1.48
CA LEU A 32 -2.17 -8.50 1.44
C LEU A 32 -1.32 -9.11 0.31
N SER A 33 -1.48 -10.41 0.05
CA SER A 33 -0.79 -11.09 -1.05
C SER A 33 -1.25 -10.58 -2.41
N LYS A 34 -2.56 -10.39 -2.62
CA LYS A 34 -3.09 -9.81 -3.86
C LYS A 34 -2.62 -8.37 -4.05
N LEU A 35 -2.65 -7.58 -2.97
CA LEU A 35 -2.24 -6.17 -2.99
C LEU A 35 -0.76 -6.01 -3.36
N GLN A 36 0.15 -6.77 -2.73
CA GLN A 36 1.59 -6.65 -3.03
C GLN A 36 1.97 -7.08 -4.46
N ASN A 37 1.12 -7.90 -5.10
CA ASN A 37 1.33 -8.41 -6.45
C ASN A 37 0.59 -7.57 -7.52
N GLY A 38 -0.18 -6.55 -7.12
CA GLY A 38 -0.95 -5.72 -8.06
C GLY A 38 -2.15 -6.44 -8.68
N ASN A 39 -2.62 -7.53 -8.07
CA ASN A 39 -3.77 -8.30 -8.57
C ASN A 39 -5.12 -7.68 -8.19
N ILE A 40 -5.10 -6.65 -7.34
CA ILE A 40 -6.27 -5.86 -6.94
C ILE A 40 -5.87 -4.40 -6.94
N GLU A 41 -6.87 -3.53 -6.98
CA GLU A 41 -6.66 -2.09 -6.90
C GLU A 41 -5.89 -1.69 -5.64
N PRO A 42 -5.13 -0.58 -5.70
CA PRO A 42 -4.49 -0.01 -4.53
C PRO A 42 -5.49 0.23 -3.40
N ALA A 43 -5.08 -0.12 -2.19
CA ALA A 43 -5.94 -0.02 -1.02
C ALA A 43 -6.36 1.44 -0.74
N GLY A 44 -7.40 1.62 0.07
CA GLY A 44 -7.81 2.94 0.53
C GLY A 44 -6.84 3.53 1.56
N ASP A 45 -6.99 4.83 1.83
CA ASP A 45 -6.09 5.60 2.70
C ASP A 45 -5.91 5.01 4.09
N LYS A 46 -6.99 4.58 4.77
CA LYS A 46 -6.90 3.96 6.10
C LYS A 46 -5.94 2.76 6.10
N ILE A 47 -6.04 1.91 5.08
CA ILE A 47 -5.20 0.71 4.94
C ILE A 47 -3.78 1.11 4.56
N ASN A 48 -3.61 2.02 3.60
CA ASN A 48 -2.28 2.47 3.17
C ASN A 48 -1.49 3.14 4.31
N ILE A 49 -2.14 3.99 5.10
CA ILE A 49 -1.53 4.63 6.28
C ILE A 49 -1.09 3.57 7.30
N ALA A 50 -1.95 2.60 7.58
CA ALA A 50 -1.61 1.52 8.52
C ALA A 50 -0.48 0.64 8.00
N ILE A 51 -0.46 0.29 6.71
CA ILE A 51 0.64 -0.46 6.09
C ILE A 51 1.93 0.35 6.15
N SER A 52 1.88 1.66 5.86
CA SER A 52 3.05 2.54 5.95
C SER A 52 3.62 2.61 7.35
N SER A 53 2.75 2.67 8.36
CA SER A 53 3.15 2.64 9.77
C SER A 53 3.80 1.31 10.16
N VAL A 54 3.21 0.17 9.76
CA VAL A 54 3.73 -1.17 10.08
C VAL A 54 5.06 -1.45 9.37
N LEU A 55 5.21 -1.03 8.12
CA LEU A 55 6.40 -1.29 7.31
C LEU A 55 7.46 -0.18 7.40
N HIS A 56 7.23 0.84 8.22
CA HIS A 56 8.10 2.00 8.39
C HIS A 56 8.51 2.65 7.05
N ILE A 57 7.53 2.85 6.16
CA ILE A 57 7.71 3.54 4.87
C ILE A 57 6.98 4.88 4.89
N ASP A 58 7.41 5.80 4.03
CA ASP A 58 6.76 7.10 3.90
C ASP A 58 5.30 6.92 3.44
N SER A 59 4.37 7.48 4.22
CA SER A 59 2.93 7.34 3.97
C SER A 59 2.43 8.22 2.82
N ILE A 60 3.09 9.36 2.59
CA ILE A 60 2.73 10.28 1.52
C ILE A 60 3.17 9.68 0.18
N GLU A 61 4.42 9.24 0.08
CA GLU A 61 4.97 8.58 -1.10
C GLU A 61 4.15 7.32 -1.46
N PHE A 62 3.87 6.48 -0.46
CA PHE A 62 3.11 5.24 -0.70
C PHE A 62 1.71 5.51 -1.24
N ARG A 63 0.99 6.48 -0.66
CA ARG A 63 -0.34 6.87 -1.15
C ARG A 63 -0.29 7.57 -2.50
N THR A 64 0.74 8.39 -2.74
CA THR A 64 0.92 9.08 -4.03
C THR A 64 1.01 8.06 -5.16
N LEU A 65 1.81 7.00 -4.97
CA LEU A 65 1.91 5.92 -5.96
C LEU A 65 0.58 5.18 -6.13
N ALA A 66 -0.15 4.93 -5.05
CA ALA A 66 -1.48 4.31 -5.11
C ALA A 66 -2.49 5.17 -5.90
N TYR A 67 -2.42 6.50 -5.79
CA TYR A 67 -3.25 7.40 -6.59
C TYR A 67 -2.82 7.45 -8.05
N LEU A 68 -1.51 7.53 -8.32
CA LEU A 68 -0.99 7.53 -9.69
C LEU A 68 -1.38 6.26 -10.46
N GLU A 69 -1.46 5.10 -9.80
CA GLU A 69 -1.95 3.86 -10.43
C GLU A 69 -3.43 3.91 -10.83
N LYS A 70 -4.24 4.75 -10.18
CA LYS A 70 -5.68 4.89 -10.45
C LYS A 70 -6.00 5.97 -11.47
N ILE A 71 -5.14 6.97 -11.59
CA ILE A 71 -5.38 8.13 -12.46
C ILE A 71 -5.00 7.76 -13.90
N PRO A 72 -5.87 8.00 -14.89
CA PRO A 72 -5.52 7.81 -16.30
C PRO A 72 -4.30 8.63 -16.69
N THR A 73 -3.43 8.06 -17.53
CA THR A 73 -2.15 8.68 -17.93
C THR A 73 -2.30 10.10 -18.47
N GLU A 74 -3.33 10.36 -19.28
CA GLU A 74 -3.65 11.68 -19.84
C GLU A 74 -3.88 12.76 -18.76
N ILE A 75 -4.52 12.40 -17.64
CA ILE A 75 -4.75 13.31 -16.52
C ILE A 75 -3.43 13.59 -15.78
N ILE A 76 -2.58 12.57 -15.60
CA ILE A 76 -1.24 12.73 -15.00
C ILE A 76 -0.38 13.66 -15.84
N GLU A 77 -0.39 13.50 -17.17
CA GLU A 77 0.33 14.38 -18.09
C GLU A 77 -0.15 15.82 -18.00
N GLN A 78 -1.45 16.05 -17.82
CA GLN A 78 -2.00 17.39 -17.63
C GLN A 78 -1.53 18.04 -16.31
N ILE A 79 -1.49 17.29 -15.21
CA ILE A 79 -0.99 17.77 -13.92
C ILE A 79 0.48 18.20 -14.03
N LYS A 80 1.32 17.44 -14.75
CA LYS A 80 2.76 17.75 -14.90
C LYS A 80 3.06 18.98 -15.76
N LYS A 81 2.12 19.39 -16.61
CA LYS A 81 2.25 20.58 -17.47
C LYS A 81 1.87 21.87 -16.76
N SER A 82 1.20 21.77 -15.60
CA SER A 82 0.74 22.89 -14.78
C SER A 82 1.82 23.27 -13.77
#